data_AF-A0A834RNM6-F1
#
_entry.id   AF-A0A834RNM6-F1
#
_cell.length_a   1.000
_cell.length_b   1.000
_cell.length_c   1.000
_cell.angle_alpha   90.00
_cell.angle_beta   90.00
_cell.angle_gamma   90.00
#
_symmetry.space_group_name_H-M   'P 1'
#
loop_
_entity.id
_entity.type
_entity.pdbx_description
1 polymer ?
#
loop_
_entity_poly.entity_id
_entity_poly.type
_entity_poly.pdbx_seq_one_letter_code
_entity_poly.pdbx_strand_id
1 'polypeptide(L)'
;MGVVVSILQDAFIVLVSTVSLLKALSTEFNQALKRASQSPGLPNPKPSQTYWLSDPPHPELVNVSSPELPKTADVVIIGSGIAGAAVARSLLHERRRRNSRTDEKVVVLDARQLCSGATARNGGHIKPAAYESFSRFSKLFPKDRAAALTRFQSRHIECLVSLCESEGIECAEARKVETVDLFLDGQSFAKAVANVDELKRWLPEVGIAVWRGDQVQEV
;
A
#
# COMPACT_ATOMS: atom_id res chain seq x y z
N MET A 1 -11.01 -30.26 53.25
CA MET A 1 -11.87 -29.08 53.07
C MET A 1 -11.16 -27.92 52.36
N GLY A 2 -9.95 -27.51 52.76
CA GLY A 2 -9.26 -26.36 52.14
C GLY A 2 -8.93 -26.47 50.64
N VAL A 3 -8.51 -27.64 50.17
CA VAL A 3 -8.15 -27.86 48.74
C VAL A 3 -9.36 -27.72 47.82
N VAL A 4 -10.51 -28.25 48.22
CA VAL A 4 -11.76 -28.17 47.43
C VAL A 4 -12.26 -26.72 47.34
N VAL A 5 -12.17 -25.97 48.44
CA VAL A 5 -12.54 -24.55 48.48
C VAL A 5 -11.61 -23.71 47.59
N SER A 6 -10.30 -23.97 47.62
CA SER A 6 -9.32 -23.29 46.74
C SER A 6 -9.60 -23.56 45.27
N ILE A 7 -9.83 -24.81 44.88
CA ILE A 7 -10.13 -25.18 43.48
C ILE A 7 -11.41 -24.47 42.98
N LEU A 8 -12.44 -24.37 43.82
CA LEU A 8 -13.68 -23.68 43.47
C LEU A 8 -13.48 -22.16 43.34
N GLN A 9 -12.65 -21.56 44.20
CA GLN A 9 -12.29 -20.14 44.11
C GLN A 9 -11.49 -19.85 42.84
N ASP A 10 -10.50 -20.68 42.53
CA ASP A 10 -9.69 -20.55 41.32
C ASP A 10 -10.54 -20.68 40.05
N ALA A 11 -11.43 -21.69 40.00
CA ALA A 11 -12.36 -21.87 38.89
C ALA A 11 -13.31 -20.68 38.72
N PHE A 12 -13.80 -20.11 39.83
CA PHE A 12 -14.65 -18.92 39.80
C PHE A 12 -13.89 -17.70 39.28
N ILE A 13 -12.66 -17.47 39.73
CA ILE A 13 -11.81 -16.38 39.25
C ILE A 13 -11.56 -16.53 37.75
N VAL A 14 -11.17 -17.73 37.29
CA VAL A 14 -10.95 -18.00 35.86
C VAL A 14 -12.21 -17.75 35.04
N LEU A 15 -13.37 -18.17 35.52
CA LEU A 15 -14.65 -17.92 34.84
C LEU A 15 -14.96 -16.43 34.74
N VAL A 16 -14.83 -15.68 35.85
CA VAL A 16 -15.08 -14.23 35.88
C VAL A 16 -14.11 -13.48 34.98
N SER A 17 -12.83 -13.83 35.00
CA SER A 17 -11.80 -13.25 34.13
C SER A 17 -12.09 -13.55 32.66
N THR A 18 -12.49 -14.78 32.33
CA THR A 18 -12.85 -15.18 30.96
C THR A 18 -14.07 -14.41 30.46
N VAL A 19 -15.13 -14.31 31.28
CA VAL A 19 -16.33 -13.54 30.93
C VAL A 19 -16.00 -12.05 30.76
N SER A 20 -15.16 -11.48 31.62
CA SER A 20 -14.72 -10.09 31.53
C SER A 20 -13.92 -9.83 30.25
N LEU A 21 -12.99 -10.73 29.92
CA LEU A 21 -12.21 -10.67 28.68
C LEU A 21 -13.11 -10.76 27.44
N LEU A 22 -14.05 -11.70 27.41
CA LEU A 22 -15.00 -11.85 26.31
C LEU A 22 -15.87 -10.60 26.13
N LYS A 23 -16.31 -9.97 27.22
CA LYS A 23 -17.05 -8.70 27.17
C LYS A 23 -16.19 -7.55 26.64
N ALA A 24 -14.93 -7.46 27.06
CA ALA A 24 -13.99 -6.46 26.57
C ALA A 24 -13.76 -6.64 25.06
N LEU A 25 -13.43 -7.86 24.62
CA LEU A 25 -13.25 -8.20 23.21
C LEU A 25 -14.49 -7.92 22.37
N SER A 26 -15.68 -8.29 22.86
CA SER A 26 -16.95 -7.99 22.19
C SER A 26 -17.20 -6.48 22.07
N THR A 27 -16.88 -5.72 23.12
CA THR A 27 -17.01 -4.27 23.12
C THR A 27 -16.07 -3.63 22.10
N GLU A 28 -14.79 -4.00 22.12
CA GLU A 28 -13.78 -3.52 21.16
C GLU A 28 -14.15 -3.89 19.73
N PHE A 29 -14.60 -5.12 19.50
CA PHE A 29 -15.04 -5.59 18.20
C PHE A 29 -16.25 -4.78 17.69
N ASN A 30 -17.27 -4.59 18.53
CA ASN A 30 -18.45 -3.81 18.16
C ASN A 30 -18.10 -2.33 17.89
N GLN A 31 -17.17 -1.75 18.66
CA GLN A 31 -16.67 -0.40 18.39
C GLN A 31 -15.87 -0.31 17.09
N ALA A 32 -15.07 -1.33 16.77
CA ALA A 32 -14.35 -1.41 15.50
C ALA A 32 -15.32 -1.57 14.33
N LEU A 33 -16.31 -2.46 14.46
CA LEU A 33 -17.35 -2.67 13.45
C LEU A 33 -18.17 -1.40 13.20
N LYS A 34 -18.55 -0.69 14.27
CA LYS A 34 -19.25 0.60 14.17
C LYS A 34 -18.41 1.64 13.42
N ARG A 35 -17.10 1.73 13.68
CA ARG A 35 -16.20 2.63 12.95
C ARG A 35 -16.07 2.22 11.47
N ALA A 36 -15.98 0.92 11.19
CA ALA A 36 -15.84 0.38 9.84
C ALA A 36 -17.13 0.55 9.00
N SER A 37 -18.30 0.54 9.63
CA SER A 37 -19.60 0.70 8.96
C SER A 37 -20.05 2.16 8.81
N GLN A 38 -19.37 3.09 9.48
CA GLN A 38 -19.65 4.52 9.34
C GLN A 38 -19.06 5.07 8.04
N SER A 39 -19.76 6.05 7.46
CA SER A 39 -19.19 6.85 6.37
C SER A 39 -17.89 7.49 6.85
N PRO A 40 -16.80 7.46 6.05
CA PRO A 40 -15.52 8.08 6.41
C PRO A 40 -15.62 9.61 6.55
N GLY A 41 -16.74 10.21 6.13
CA GLY A 41 -16.97 11.64 6.19
C GLY A 41 -16.08 12.43 5.23
N LEU A 42 -16.03 13.74 5.43
CA LEU A 42 -15.10 14.62 4.73
C LEU A 42 -13.70 14.50 5.34
N PRO A 43 -12.63 14.82 4.58
CA PRO A 43 -11.29 14.88 5.13
C PRO A 43 -11.21 15.81 6.34
N ASN A 44 -10.35 15.46 7.31
CA ASN A 44 -10.10 16.30 8.47
C ASN A 44 -9.64 17.71 8.00
N PRO A 45 -10.29 18.81 8.45
CA PRO A 45 -9.93 20.17 8.05
C PRO A 45 -8.53 20.60 8.53
N LYS A 46 -7.95 19.90 9.51
CA LYS A 46 -6.60 20.12 10.03
C LYS A 46 -5.78 18.83 9.91
N PRO A 47 -5.39 18.41 8.69
CA PRO A 47 -4.56 17.23 8.51
C PRO A 47 -3.15 17.51 9.05
N SER A 48 -2.43 16.46 9.47
CA SER A 48 -1.00 16.61 9.79
C SER A 48 -0.20 17.03 8.56
N GLN A 49 0.87 17.81 8.77
CA GLN A 49 1.80 18.17 7.71
C GLN A 49 2.56 16.94 7.22
N THR A 50 2.82 16.90 5.93
CA THR A 50 3.53 15.79 5.27
C THR A 50 4.90 16.24 4.83
N TYR A 51 5.90 15.36 4.95
CA TYR A 51 7.25 15.59 4.42
C TYR A 51 7.23 15.99 2.94
N TRP A 52 6.50 15.26 2.09
CA TRP A 52 6.44 15.51 0.65
C TRP A 52 5.79 16.85 0.24
N LEU A 53 5.09 17.53 1.15
CA LEU A 53 4.47 18.85 0.88
C LEU A 53 5.05 19.97 1.75
N SER A 54 6.09 19.70 2.56
CA SER A 54 6.74 20.77 3.32
C SER A 54 7.58 21.67 2.42
N ASP A 55 8.20 21.09 1.40
CA ASP A 55 8.97 21.79 0.36
C ASP A 55 8.73 21.11 -1.00
N PRO A 56 7.56 21.33 -1.62
CA PRO A 56 7.19 20.65 -2.85
C PRO A 56 8.01 21.21 -4.03
N PRO A 57 8.47 20.37 -4.97
CA PRO A 57 9.25 20.83 -6.13
C PRO A 57 8.46 21.75 -7.08
N HIS A 58 7.13 21.69 -7.02
CA HIS A 58 6.20 22.47 -7.82
C HIS A 58 5.14 23.14 -6.91
N PRO A 59 5.51 24.17 -6.11
CA PRO A 59 4.61 24.80 -5.15
C PRO A 59 3.38 25.43 -5.82
N GLU A 60 3.49 25.86 -7.07
CA GLU A 60 2.42 26.43 -7.88
C GLU A 60 1.29 25.43 -8.19
N LEU A 61 1.59 24.12 -8.20
CA LEU A 61 0.60 23.08 -8.49
C LEU A 61 -0.17 22.63 -7.24
N VAL A 62 0.35 22.84 -6.04
CA VAL A 62 -0.21 22.26 -4.80
C VAL A 62 -1.66 22.68 -4.57
N ASN A 63 -1.95 23.96 -4.76
CA ASN A 63 -3.26 24.56 -4.53
C ASN A 63 -3.97 24.94 -5.84
N VAL A 64 -3.51 24.42 -6.98
CA VAL A 64 -4.13 24.76 -8.27
C VAL A 64 -5.57 24.25 -8.31
N SER A 65 -6.48 25.14 -8.73
CA SER A 65 -7.88 24.81 -8.96
C SER A 65 -8.40 25.66 -10.12
N SER A 66 -9.34 25.13 -10.89
CA SER A 66 -10.11 25.97 -11.80
C SER A 66 -11.00 26.93 -10.98
N PRO A 67 -11.26 28.16 -11.47
CA PRO A 67 -12.14 29.11 -10.79
C PRO A 67 -13.59 28.63 -10.76
N GLU A 68 -13.99 27.88 -11.78
CA GLU A 68 -15.31 27.26 -11.89
C GLU A 68 -15.17 25.79 -12.29
N LEU A 69 -16.11 24.97 -11.83
CA LEU A 69 -16.21 23.59 -12.25
C LEU A 69 -16.94 23.54 -13.61
N PRO A 70 -16.40 22.84 -14.62
CA PRO A 70 -17.10 22.70 -15.89
C PRO A 70 -18.43 21.94 -15.69
N LYS A 71 -19.47 22.37 -16.40
CA LYS A 71 -20.81 21.74 -16.33
C LYS A 71 -20.83 20.30 -16.87
N THR A 72 -19.90 19.98 -17.75
CA THR A 72 -19.76 18.66 -18.37
C THR A 72 -18.29 18.28 -18.48
N ALA A 73 -18.01 16.98 -18.41
CA ALA A 73 -16.71 16.39 -18.63
C ALA A 73 -16.90 15.03 -19.32
N ASP A 74 -15.96 14.66 -20.17
CA ASP A 74 -15.94 13.32 -20.78
C ASP A 74 -15.41 12.29 -19.78
N VAL A 75 -14.42 12.70 -18.97
CA VAL A 75 -13.83 11.87 -17.91
C VAL A 75 -13.70 12.69 -16.63
N VAL A 76 -14.19 12.13 -15.52
CA VAL A 76 -13.99 12.67 -14.17
C VAL A 76 -13.14 11.70 -13.36
N ILE A 77 -12.00 12.18 -12.88
CA ILE A 77 -11.07 11.46 -12.01
C ILE A 77 -11.28 11.96 -10.59
N ILE A 78 -11.66 11.06 -9.68
CA ILE A 78 -11.88 11.38 -8.28
C ILE A 78 -10.62 10.99 -7.48
N GLY A 79 -9.93 11.99 -6.96
CA GLY A 79 -8.67 11.88 -6.24
C GLY A 79 -7.46 12.07 -7.16
N SER A 80 -6.57 12.97 -6.76
CA SER A 80 -5.38 13.34 -7.52
C SER A 80 -4.10 12.57 -7.12
N GLY A 81 -4.22 11.55 -6.26
CA GLY A 81 -3.08 10.70 -5.88
C GLY A 81 -2.49 9.94 -7.08
N ILE A 82 -1.44 9.16 -6.84
CA ILE A 82 -0.64 8.49 -7.89
C ILE A 82 -1.48 7.70 -8.90
N ALA A 83 -2.58 7.05 -8.46
CA ALA A 83 -3.50 6.36 -9.35
C ALA A 83 -4.26 7.34 -10.28
N GLY A 84 -4.83 8.41 -9.72
CA GLY A 84 -5.53 9.45 -10.48
C GLY A 84 -4.59 10.18 -11.44
N ALA A 85 -3.39 10.53 -10.98
CA ALA A 85 -2.34 11.11 -11.81
C ALA A 85 -1.92 10.17 -12.96
N ALA A 86 -1.76 8.87 -12.70
CA ALA A 86 -1.43 7.88 -13.72
C ALA A 86 -2.52 7.75 -14.79
N VAL A 87 -3.81 7.78 -14.39
CA VAL A 87 -4.95 7.79 -15.32
C VAL A 87 -4.94 9.06 -16.17
N ALA A 88 -4.85 10.23 -15.53
CA ALA A 88 -4.80 11.52 -16.23
C ALA A 88 -3.65 11.55 -17.25
N ARG A 89 -2.45 11.14 -16.85
CA ARG A 89 -1.28 11.04 -17.73
C ARG A 89 -1.54 10.09 -18.91
N SER A 90 -2.11 8.91 -18.65
CA SER A 90 -2.37 7.92 -19.70
C SER A 90 -3.35 8.43 -20.74
N LEU A 91 -4.42 9.10 -20.33
CA LEU A 91 -5.41 9.72 -21.23
C LEU A 91 -4.75 10.80 -22.09
N LEU A 92 -3.99 11.71 -21.47
CA LEU A 92 -3.30 12.79 -22.18
C LEU A 92 -2.24 12.25 -23.15
N HIS A 93 -1.51 11.21 -22.76
CA HIS A 93 -0.50 10.57 -23.60
C HIS A 93 -1.13 9.86 -24.81
N GLU A 94 -2.20 9.08 -24.61
CA GLU A 94 -2.91 8.42 -25.69
C GLU A 94 -3.55 9.42 -26.67
N ARG A 95 -4.06 10.55 -26.17
CA ARG A 95 -4.54 11.66 -27.01
C ARG A 95 -3.44 12.21 -27.91
N ARG A 96 -2.26 12.50 -27.34
CA ARG A 96 -1.08 12.97 -28.09
C ARG A 96 -0.64 11.93 -29.13
N ARG A 97 -0.52 10.66 -28.73
CA ARG A 97 -0.10 9.55 -29.60
C ARG A 97 -1.00 9.39 -30.82
N ARG A 98 -2.32 9.56 -30.65
CA ARG A 98 -3.30 9.44 -31.75
C ARG A 98 -3.37 10.69 -32.64
N ASN A 99 -2.58 11.74 -32.36
CA ASN A 99 -2.71 13.06 -32.97
C ASN A 99 -4.17 13.57 -32.95
N SER A 100 -4.92 13.18 -31.91
CA SER A 100 -6.33 13.51 -31.82
C SER A 100 -6.50 14.95 -31.36
N ARG A 101 -7.09 15.78 -32.22
CA ARG A 101 -7.52 17.14 -31.85
C ARG A 101 -8.87 17.16 -31.13
N THR A 102 -9.39 16.00 -30.70
CA THR A 102 -10.64 15.93 -29.93
C THR A 102 -10.55 16.81 -28.69
N ASP A 103 -11.59 17.60 -28.40
CA ASP A 103 -11.67 18.50 -27.25
C ASP A 103 -12.09 17.73 -25.97
N GLU A 104 -11.48 16.57 -25.74
CA GLU A 104 -11.83 15.70 -24.61
C GLU A 104 -11.52 16.40 -23.28
N LYS A 105 -12.56 16.56 -22.45
CA LYS A 105 -12.52 17.24 -21.17
C LYS A 105 -12.29 16.25 -20.04
N VAL A 106 -11.05 16.18 -19.59
CA VAL A 106 -10.63 15.42 -18.40
C VAL A 106 -10.61 16.36 -17.19
N VAL A 107 -11.37 16.02 -16.16
CA VAL A 107 -11.46 16.79 -14.90
C VAL A 107 -10.92 15.93 -13.76
N VAL A 108 -9.98 16.48 -12.98
CA VAL A 108 -9.50 15.86 -11.74
C VAL A 108 -10.12 16.61 -10.56
N LEU A 109 -10.77 15.88 -9.67
CA LEU A 109 -11.35 16.41 -8.44
C LEU A 109 -10.55 15.91 -7.25
N ASP A 110 -10.07 16.81 -6.40
CA ASP A 110 -9.51 16.46 -5.10
C ASP A 110 -10.25 17.20 -3.99
N ALA A 111 -10.43 16.55 -2.84
CA ALA A 111 -11.10 17.14 -1.70
C ALA A 111 -10.18 18.08 -0.90
N ARG A 112 -8.87 18.07 -1.19
CA ARG A 112 -7.84 18.92 -0.56
C ARG A 112 -6.87 19.43 -1.65
N GLN A 113 -5.58 19.49 -1.33
CA GLN A 113 -4.49 19.84 -2.24
C GLN A 113 -4.14 18.66 -3.14
N LEU A 114 -3.59 18.94 -4.33
CA LEU A 114 -3.15 17.89 -5.25
C LEU A 114 -2.16 16.93 -4.57
N CYS A 115 -2.34 15.63 -4.82
CA CYS A 115 -1.55 14.53 -4.30
C CYS A 115 -1.48 14.40 -2.75
N SER A 116 -2.24 15.20 -1.98
CA SER A 116 -2.10 15.30 -0.51
C SER A 116 -2.62 14.11 0.32
N GLY A 117 -3.16 13.10 -0.37
CA GLY A 117 -3.63 11.84 0.20
C GLY A 117 -2.50 10.92 0.65
N ALA A 118 -2.70 9.61 0.45
CA ALA A 118 -1.67 8.60 0.71
C ALA A 118 -0.38 8.83 -0.10
N THR A 119 -0.49 9.45 -1.28
CA THR A 119 0.66 9.79 -2.13
C THR A 119 1.63 10.73 -1.45
N ALA A 120 1.17 11.74 -0.73
CA ALA A 120 2.05 12.60 0.08
C ALA A 120 2.37 12.03 1.47
N ARG A 121 2.04 10.77 1.79
CA ARG A 121 2.18 10.21 3.16
C ARG A 121 2.87 8.85 3.20
N ASN A 122 3.42 8.41 2.07
CA ASN A 122 4.20 7.18 2.01
C ASN A 122 5.68 7.43 2.35
N GLY A 123 6.46 6.37 2.54
CA GLY A 123 7.89 6.45 2.87
C GLY A 123 8.84 6.56 1.67
N GLY A 124 8.33 6.75 0.45
CA GLY A 124 9.12 6.87 -0.79
C GLY A 124 9.56 5.56 -1.42
N HIS A 125 9.29 4.41 -0.78
CA HIS A 125 9.75 3.11 -1.27
C HIS A 125 8.93 2.61 -2.48
N ILE A 126 9.65 2.27 -3.55
CA ILE A 126 9.11 1.54 -4.72
C ILE A 126 9.54 0.08 -4.61
N LYS A 127 8.90 -0.67 -3.72
CA LYS A 127 9.29 -2.05 -3.37
C LYS A 127 8.09 -3.02 -3.44
N PRO A 128 8.09 -4.02 -4.35
CA PRO A 128 7.23 -5.18 -4.23
C PRO A 128 7.84 -6.23 -3.31
N ALA A 129 7.02 -6.85 -2.47
CA ALA A 129 7.38 -8.05 -1.72
C ALA A 129 6.94 -9.29 -2.51
N ALA A 130 7.68 -9.66 -3.55
CA ALA A 130 7.24 -10.67 -4.52
C ALA A 130 6.93 -12.04 -3.90
N TYR A 131 7.72 -12.50 -2.93
CA TYR A 131 7.48 -13.77 -2.23
C TYR A 131 6.20 -13.73 -1.39
N GLU A 132 5.88 -12.60 -0.76
CA GLU A 132 4.63 -12.41 -0.03
C GLU A 132 3.43 -12.32 -0.97
N SER A 133 3.55 -11.53 -2.04
CA SER A 133 2.51 -11.37 -3.06
C SER A 133 2.15 -12.71 -3.70
N PHE A 134 3.16 -13.49 -4.11
CA PHE A 134 2.94 -14.80 -4.70
C PHE A 134 2.30 -15.78 -3.71
N SER A 135 2.80 -15.84 -2.47
CA SER A 135 2.19 -16.66 -1.40
C SER A 135 0.73 -16.26 -1.15
N ARG A 136 0.41 -14.96 -1.14
CA ARG A 136 -0.95 -14.46 -0.97
C ARG A 136 -1.84 -14.81 -2.15
N PHE A 137 -1.40 -14.59 -3.39
CA PHE A 137 -2.21 -14.86 -4.57
C PHE A 137 -2.42 -16.36 -4.80
N SER A 138 -1.44 -17.20 -4.47
CA SER A 138 -1.55 -18.67 -4.58
C SER A 138 -2.59 -19.28 -3.65
N LYS A 139 -3.02 -18.55 -2.61
CA LYS A 139 -4.15 -18.96 -1.75
C LYS A 139 -5.51 -18.67 -2.37
N LEU A 140 -5.57 -17.78 -3.34
CA LEU A 140 -6.81 -17.29 -3.95
C LEU A 140 -7.00 -17.78 -5.39
N PHE A 141 -5.90 -18.08 -6.08
CA PHE A 141 -5.89 -18.39 -7.51
C PHE A 141 -4.95 -19.56 -7.83
N PRO A 142 -5.13 -20.23 -8.97
CA PRO A 142 -4.15 -21.17 -9.51
C PRO A 142 -2.76 -20.53 -9.62
N LYS A 143 -1.71 -21.33 -9.42
CA LYS A 143 -0.33 -20.81 -9.29
C LYS A 143 0.18 -20.06 -10.53
N ASP A 144 -0.19 -20.48 -11.74
CA ASP A 144 0.11 -19.72 -12.97
C ASP A 144 -0.46 -18.29 -12.92
N ARG A 145 -1.71 -18.17 -12.46
CA ARG A 145 -2.38 -16.87 -12.32
C ARG A 145 -1.78 -16.06 -11.17
N ALA A 146 -1.42 -16.70 -10.06
CA ALA A 146 -0.71 -16.04 -8.98
C ALA A 146 0.64 -15.49 -9.44
N ALA A 147 1.40 -16.26 -10.23
CA ALA A 147 2.65 -15.83 -10.83
C ALA A 147 2.45 -14.63 -11.77
N ALA A 148 1.45 -14.69 -12.65
CA ALA A 148 1.11 -13.58 -13.54
C ALA A 148 0.75 -12.29 -12.77
N LEU A 149 -0.03 -12.40 -11.69
CA LEU A 149 -0.36 -11.26 -10.83
C LEU A 149 0.86 -10.70 -10.08
N THR A 150 1.74 -11.56 -9.58
CA THR A 150 2.99 -11.13 -8.93
C THR A 150 3.92 -10.41 -9.91
N ARG A 151 4.07 -10.91 -11.15
CA ARG A 151 4.81 -10.22 -12.22
C ARG A 151 4.18 -8.86 -12.50
N PHE A 152 2.87 -8.84 -12.74
CA PHE A 152 2.13 -7.60 -13.01
C PHE A 152 2.33 -6.57 -11.90
N GLN A 153 2.23 -6.98 -10.64
CA GLN A 153 2.49 -6.10 -9.51
C GLN A 153 3.94 -5.60 -9.53
N SER A 154 4.93 -6.46 -9.78
CA SER A 154 6.35 -6.07 -9.72
C SER A 154 6.78 -5.13 -10.86
N ARG A 155 6.07 -5.12 -11.99
CA ARG A 155 6.32 -4.22 -13.11
C ARG A 155 6.23 -2.73 -12.77
N HIS A 156 5.62 -2.35 -11.64
CA HIS A 156 5.56 -0.94 -11.25
C HIS A 156 6.95 -0.34 -10.98
N ILE A 157 7.94 -1.14 -10.57
CA ILE A 157 9.30 -0.65 -10.33
C ILE A 157 9.85 -0.07 -11.63
N GLU A 158 9.90 -0.89 -12.68
CA GLU A 158 10.42 -0.50 -13.99
C GLU A 158 9.60 0.64 -14.57
N CYS A 159 8.27 0.57 -14.46
CA CYS A 159 7.38 1.62 -14.95
C CYS A 159 7.70 2.99 -14.34
N LEU A 160 7.87 3.07 -13.01
CA LEU A 160 8.11 4.34 -12.32
C LEU A 160 9.53 4.86 -12.54
N VAL A 161 10.54 3.97 -12.51
CA VAL A 161 11.94 4.36 -12.75
C VAL A 161 12.11 4.87 -14.18
N SER A 162 11.65 4.10 -15.17
CA SER A 162 11.74 4.52 -16.58
C SER A 162 10.89 5.74 -16.90
N LEU A 163 9.77 5.95 -16.19
CA LEU A 163 9.00 7.18 -16.30
C LEU A 163 9.84 8.39 -15.87
N CYS A 164 10.49 8.32 -14.71
CA CYS A 164 11.31 9.42 -14.21
C CYS A 164 12.49 9.70 -15.15
N GLU A 165 13.15 8.65 -15.66
CA GLU A 165 14.24 8.76 -16.64
C GLU A 165 13.78 9.40 -17.96
N SER A 166 12.68 8.90 -18.53
CA SER A 166 12.21 9.34 -19.86
C SER A 166 11.63 10.75 -19.90
N GLU A 167 11.05 11.22 -18.79
CA GLU A 167 10.43 12.54 -18.69
C GLU A 167 11.34 13.56 -17.97
N GLY A 168 12.56 13.17 -17.56
CA GLY A 168 13.51 14.05 -16.88
C GLY A 168 13.05 14.50 -15.49
N ILE A 169 12.38 13.64 -14.73
CA ILE A 169 11.86 13.95 -13.38
C ILE A 169 12.94 13.68 -12.33
N GLU A 170 14.01 14.48 -12.36
CA GLU A 170 15.16 14.31 -11.48
C GLU A 170 14.81 14.51 -9.99
N CYS A 171 13.85 15.39 -9.70
CA CYS A 171 13.40 15.69 -8.34
C CYS A 171 12.74 14.50 -7.62
N ALA A 172 12.38 13.43 -8.34
CA ALA A 172 11.83 12.22 -7.75
C ALA A 172 12.91 11.30 -7.14
N GLU A 173 14.19 11.52 -7.49
CA GLU A 173 15.33 10.69 -7.04
C GLU A 173 15.11 9.17 -7.23
N ALA A 174 14.33 8.79 -8.25
CA ALA A 174 13.98 7.40 -8.51
C ALA A 174 15.22 6.61 -8.93
N ARG A 175 15.64 5.65 -8.10
CA ARG A 175 16.82 4.81 -8.32
C ARG A 175 16.58 3.37 -7.89
N LYS A 176 17.22 2.44 -8.58
CA LYS A 176 17.25 1.03 -8.18
C LYS A 176 18.22 0.86 -7.01
N VAL A 177 17.75 0.22 -5.95
CA VAL A 177 18.53 -0.07 -4.74
C VAL A 177 18.24 -1.49 -4.28
N GLU A 178 19.15 -2.05 -3.49
CA GLU A 178 18.90 -3.29 -2.78
C GLU A 178 18.10 -3.03 -1.51
N THR A 179 17.31 -4.01 -1.10
CA THR A 179 16.50 -3.92 0.12
C THR A 179 16.60 -5.22 0.88
N VAL A 180 16.56 -5.13 2.21
CA VAL A 180 16.65 -6.28 3.10
C VAL A 180 15.36 -6.39 3.90
N ASP A 181 14.81 -7.60 4.00
CA ASP A 181 13.74 -7.92 4.94
C ASP A 181 14.35 -8.62 6.15
N LEU A 182 14.29 -7.97 7.32
CA LEU A 182 14.82 -8.49 8.57
C LEU A 182 13.75 -9.25 9.35
N PHE A 183 14.08 -10.46 9.80
CA PHE A 183 13.23 -11.28 10.65
C PHE A 183 13.88 -11.46 12.01
N LEU A 184 13.14 -11.15 13.07
CA LEU A 184 13.62 -11.22 14.46
C LEU A 184 13.30 -12.55 15.15
N ASP A 185 12.52 -13.42 14.50
CA ASP A 185 12.14 -14.72 15.01
C ASP A 185 12.29 -15.81 13.93
N GLY A 186 12.67 -17.00 14.37
CA GLY A 186 12.94 -18.13 13.47
C GLY A 186 11.69 -18.65 12.75
N GLN A 187 10.49 -18.46 13.30
CA GLN A 187 9.25 -18.95 12.71
C GLN A 187 8.86 -18.11 11.48
N SER A 188 8.85 -16.79 11.62
CA SER A 188 8.58 -15.86 10.53
C SER A 188 9.65 -15.97 9.44
N PHE A 189 10.92 -16.10 9.83
CA PHE A 189 12.00 -16.33 8.87
C PHE A 189 11.82 -17.62 8.08
N ALA A 190 11.57 -18.75 8.76
CA ALA A 190 11.35 -20.04 8.08
C ALA A 190 10.17 -19.99 7.10
N LYS A 191 9.08 -19.29 7.48
CA LYS A 191 7.93 -19.06 6.60
C LYS A 191 8.30 -18.21 5.38
N ALA A 192 9.08 -17.15 5.55
CA ALA A 192 9.56 -16.33 4.44
C ALA A 192 10.46 -17.13 3.50
N VAL A 193 11.39 -17.94 4.03
CA VAL A 193 12.23 -18.84 3.24
C VAL A 193 11.39 -19.81 2.41
N ALA A 194 10.39 -20.46 3.01
CA ALA A 194 9.48 -21.35 2.27
C ALA A 194 8.73 -20.63 1.14
N ASN A 195 8.28 -19.39 1.38
CA ASN A 195 7.64 -18.57 0.34
C ASN A 195 8.63 -18.19 -0.78
N VAL A 196 9.89 -17.90 -0.46
CA VAL A 196 10.95 -17.61 -1.43
C VAL A 196 11.27 -18.85 -2.27
N ASP A 197 11.36 -20.03 -1.65
CA ASP A 197 11.59 -21.30 -2.36
C ASP A 197 10.45 -21.64 -3.31
N GLU A 198 9.21 -21.35 -2.92
CA GLU A 198 8.06 -21.52 -3.80
C GLU A 198 8.07 -20.51 -4.94
N LEU A 199 8.34 -19.23 -4.64
CA LEU A 199 8.45 -18.17 -5.64
C LEU A 199 9.46 -18.54 -6.74
N LYS A 200 10.66 -19.01 -6.36
CA LYS A 200 11.74 -19.38 -7.29
C LYS A 200 11.33 -20.42 -8.34
N ARG A 201 10.37 -21.29 -8.03
CA ARG A 201 9.84 -22.30 -8.97
C ARG A 201 8.93 -21.71 -10.03
N TRP A 202 8.26 -20.59 -9.73
CA TRP A 202 7.24 -19.98 -10.59
C TRP A 202 7.69 -18.66 -11.22
N LEU A 203 8.62 -17.95 -10.59
CA LEU A 203 9.20 -16.69 -11.00
C LEU A 203 10.73 -16.73 -10.80
N PRO A 204 11.47 -17.58 -11.54
CA PRO A 204 12.92 -17.69 -11.42
C PRO A 204 13.66 -16.38 -11.77
N GLU A 205 13.01 -15.47 -12.51
CA GLU A 205 13.54 -14.14 -12.83
C GLU A 205 13.62 -13.19 -11.63
N VAL A 206 12.96 -13.50 -10.51
CA VAL A 206 13.00 -12.67 -9.30
C VAL A 206 14.16 -13.10 -8.41
N GLY A 207 15.24 -12.30 -8.43
CA GLY A 207 16.42 -12.52 -7.59
C GLY A 207 16.17 -12.22 -6.11
N ILE A 208 16.16 -13.25 -5.27
CA ILE A 208 16.12 -13.12 -3.80
C ILE A 208 17.20 -14.01 -3.18
N ALA A 209 18.12 -13.37 -2.47
CA ALA A 209 19.10 -14.02 -1.61
C ALA A 209 18.52 -14.23 -0.20
N VAL A 210 18.88 -15.35 0.42
CA VAL A 210 18.48 -15.69 1.80
C VAL A 210 19.76 -15.88 2.58
N TRP A 211 19.95 -15.05 3.61
CA TRP A 211 21.07 -15.15 4.54
C TRP A 211 20.59 -15.63 5.90
N ARG A 212 21.28 -16.62 6.46
CA ARG A 212 21.09 -17.11 7.83
C ARG A 212 22.10 -16.44 8.76
N GLY A 213 21.81 -16.38 10.07
CA GLY A 213 22.58 -15.54 11.01
C GLY A 213 24.10 -15.78 11.04
N ASP A 214 24.55 -16.99 10.75
CA ASP A 214 25.96 -17.37 10.59
C ASP A 214 26.61 -16.80 9.32
N GLN A 215 25.82 -16.41 8.33
CA GLN A 215 26.23 -15.90 7.03
C GLN A 215 26.24 -14.36 6.94
N VAL A 216 25.72 -13.66 7.96
CA VAL A 216 25.52 -12.20 7.95
C VAL A 216 26.71 -11.44 8.56
N GLN A 217 27.68 -12.12 9.18
CA GLN A 217 28.80 -11.46 9.88
C GLN A 217 29.90 -10.88 8.95
N GLU A 218 29.84 -11.10 7.63
CA GLU A 218 30.94 -10.75 6.70
C GLU A 218 30.53 -9.93 5.46
N VAL A 219 29.40 -9.21 5.51
CA VAL A 219 28.98 -8.30 4.41
C VAL A 219 29.17 -6.84 4.79
#